data_AF-A0A1V5P1S5-F1
#
_entry.id   AF-A0A1V5P1S5-F1
#
_cell.length_a   1.000
_cell.length_b   1.000
_cell.length_c   1.000
_cell.angle_alpha   90.00
_cell.angle_beta   90.00
_cell.angle_gamma   90.00
#
_symmetry.space_group_name_H-M   'P 1'
#
loop_
_entity.id
_entity.type
_entity.pdbx_description
1 polymer ?
#
loop_
_entity_poly.entity_id
_entity_poly.type
_entity_poly.pdbx_seq_one_letter_code
_entity_poly.pdbx_strand_id
1 'polypeptide(L)'
;MLNTGFIKGKVLVLVSLIMLLLGALGIAYGDELDERLSETREKLGEVRSEVNETRGVVRNYASEVAYYNGLISEKAVQMEELQENLDITREKLQQTEDELEEVRVQLDKSTEILNKRVRSIYQVGNVSYLEVLFEASDFNDFVNRFELLKRVVQQDSETIAQVKSDRQRLDQKKAEIEEQQQALTDLINQQEAVRNELNRKKEERNALLSEAEGNLWDIEAEAARLEEQEQQILREIARQRSSGRCPATMISPPYLAGVNTLSWGQAACTTG
;
A
#
# COMPACT_ATOMS: atom_id res chain seq x y z
N MET A 1 10.05 1.63 -36.88
CA MET A 1 9.55 1.93 -38.25
C MET A 1 8.34 1.05 -38.53
N LEU A 2 7.12 1.53 -38.27
CA LEU A 2 5.90 0.84 -38.66
C LEU A 2 4.89 1.85 -39.25
N ASN A 3 4.83 1.82 -40.58
CA ASN A 3 3.69 1.99 -41.47
C ASN A 3 2.70 3.16 -41.28
N THR A 4 3.12 4.37 -41.68
CA THR A 4 2.24 5.55 -41.90
C THR A 4 1.63 5.61 -43.31
N GLY A 5 1.76 4.54 -44.11
CA GLY A 5 1.34 4.51 -45.53
C GLY A 5 -0.12 4.13 -45.76
N PHE A 6 -0.77 3.44 -44.82
CA PHE A 6 -2.10 2.85 -45.04
C PHE A 6 -3.26 3.82 -44.75
N ILE A 7 -3.03 4.85 -43.93
CA ILE A 7 -4.07 5.80 -43.50
C ILE A 7 -4.31 6.90 -44.56
N LYS A 8 -3.26 7.31 -45.28
CA LYS A 8 -3.36 8.40 -46.27
C LYS A 8 -4.17 8.02 -47.52
N GLY A 9 -4.25 6.73 -47.86
CA GLY A 9 -5.01 6.25 -49.02
C GLY A 9 -6.53 6.25 -48.83
N LYS A 10 -7.02 6.03 -47.59
CA LYS A 10 -8.46 6.00 -47.29
C LYS A 10 -9.07 7.40 -47.14
N VAL A 11 -8.30 8.36 -46.65
CA VAL A 11 -8.74 9.75 -46.49
C VAL A 11 -8.95 10.45 -47.85
N LEU A 12 -8.17 10.10 -48.87
CA LEU A 12 -8.26 10.73 -50.20
C LEU A 12 -9.47 10.26 -51.02
N VAL A 13 -9.94 9.02 -50.81
CA VAL A 13 -11.13 8.46 -51.51
C VAL A 13 -12.43 8.94 -50.86
N LEU A 14 -12.44 9.18 -49.54
CA LEU A 14 -13.61 9.71 -48.83
C LEU A 14 -13.90 11.17 -49.18
N VAL A 15 -12.87 11.98 -49.42
CA VAL A 15 -13.05 13.40 -49.80
C VAL A 15 -13.55 13.57 -51.24
N SER A 16 -13.21 12.65 -52.17
CA SER A 16 -13.70 12.72 -53.56
C SER A 16 -15.15 12.27 -53.72
N LEU A 17 -15.71 11.52 -52.75
CA LEU A 17 -17.11 11.10 -52.77
C LEU A 17 -18.07 12.18 -52.24
N ILE A 18 -17.58 13.06 -51.37
CA ILE A 18 -18.34 14.16 -50.75
C ILE A 18 -18.57 15.34 -51.71
N MET A 19 -17.70 15.54 -52.70
CA MET A 19 -17.81 16.69 -53.63
C MET A 19 -18.76 16.46 -54.83
N LEU A 20 -19.26 15.23 -55.04
CA LEU A 20 -20.13 14.90 -56.19
C LEU A 20 -21.63 14.83 -55.81
N LEU A 21 -21.99 15.12 -54.56
CA LEU A 21 -23.37 15.05 -54.07
C LEU A 21 -24.03 16.43 -53.85
N LEU A 22 -23.50 17.49 -54.49
CA LEU A 22 -24.03 18.86 -54.43
C LEU A 22 -24.86 19.23 -55.68
N GLY A 23 -25.80 18.36 -56.06
CA GLY A 23 -26.48 18.47 -57.36
C GLY A 23 -27.90 17.91 -57.43
N ALA A 24 -28.75 18.12 -56.41
CA ALA A 24 -30.21 18.06 -56.56
C ALA A 24 -30.89 18.71 -55.33
N LEU A 25 -31.35 19.95 -55.48
CA LEU A 25 -32.24 20.60 -54.51
C LEU A 25 -33.69 20.21 -54.81
N GLY A 26 -34.28 19.42 -53.92
CA GLY A 26 -35.70 19.16 -53.77
C GLY A 26 -36.02 19.02 -52.28
N ILE A 27 -37.11 19.60 -51.82
CA ILE A 27 -37.47 19.85 -50.42
C ILE A 27 -37.47 18.55 -49.60
N ALA A 28 -36.45 18.34 -48.75
CA ALA A 28 -36.36 17.22 -47.80
C ALA A 28 -35.61 17.57 -46.50
N TYR A 29 -35.62 18.84 -46.07
CA TYR A 29 -34.86 19.32 -44.90
C TYR A 29 -35.37 18.83 -43.52
N GLY A 30 -36.52 18.14 -43.47
CA GLY A 30 -37.05 17.59 -42.23
C GLY A 30 -36.41 16.26 -41.82
N ASP A 31 -36.03 15.43 -42.79
CA ASP A 31 -35.49 14.08 -42.55
C ASP A 31 -34.03 14.12 -42.03
N GLU A 32 -33.25 15.11 -42.50
CA GLU A 32 -31.84 15.29 -42.14
C GLU A 32 -31.62 15.66 -40.66
N LEU A 33 -32.50 16.46 -40.04
CA LEU A 33 -32.39 16.81 -38.62
C LEU A 33 -32.79 15.66 -37.69
N ASP A 34 -33.81 14.89 -38.08
CA ASP A 34 -34.23 13.71 -37.32
C ASP A 34 -33.15 12.60 -37.41
N GLU A 35 -32.47 12.44 -38.55
CA GLU A 35 -31.31 11.55 -38.72
C GLU A 35 -30.13 11.98 -37.84
N ARG A 36 -29.74 13.27 -37.87
CA ARG A 36 -28.67 13.82 -37.01
C ARG A 36 -28.99 13.68 -35.52
N LEU A 37 -30.25 13.85 -35.12
CA LEU A 37 -30.70 13.62 -33.74
C LEU A 37 -30.53 12.16 -33.34
N SER A 38 -30.92 11.23 -34.21
CA SER A 38 -30.76 9.80 -33.98
C SER A 38 -29.29 9.40 -33.82
N GLU A 39 -28.42 9.85 -34.73
CA GLU A 39 -26.97 9.59 -34.67
C GLU A 39 -26.34 10.16 -33.38
N THR A 40 -26.73 11.38 -33.00
CA THR A 40 -26.23 12.02 -31.75
C THR A 40 -26.65 11.22 -30.52
N ARG A 41 -27.89 10.71 -30.49
CA ARG A 41 -28.39 9.87 -29.39
C ARG A 41 -27.71 8.52 -29.31
N GLU A 42 -27.43 7.90 -30.45
CA GLU A 42 -26.69 6.64 -30.52
C GLU A 42 -25.28 6.83 -29.95
N LYS A 43 -24.54 7.83 -30.45
CA LYS A 43 -23.21 8.19 -29.92
C LYS A 43 -23.24 8.53 -28.43
N LEU A 44 -24.25 9.29 -27.98
CA LEU A 44 -24.40 9.63 -26.57
C LEU A 44 -24.66 8.37 -25.72
N GLY A 45 -25.42 7.41 -26.25
CA GLY A 45 -25.63 6.11 -25.61
C GLY A 45 -24.33 5.32 -25.46
N GLU A 46 -23.53 5.24 -26.53
CA GLU A 46 -22.22 4.58 -26.54
C GLU A 46 -21.26 5.23 -25.52
N VAL A 47 -21.09 6.56 -25.60
CA VAL A 47 -20.20 7.31 -24.70
C VAL A 47 -20.66 7.17 -23.24
N ARG A 48 -21.97 7.18 -22.95
CA ARG A 48 -22.47 6.95 -21.59
C ARG A 48 -22.19 5.53 -21.09
N SER A 49 -22.19 4.53 -21.96
CA SER A 49 -21.76 3.17 -21.61
C SER A 49 -20.28 3.19 -21.23
N GLU A 50 -19.45 3.82 -22.06
CA GLU A 50 -18.01 3.96 -21.84
C GLU A 50 -17.68 4.71 -20.52
N VAL A 51 -18.43 5.76 -20.17
CA VAL A 51 -18.34 6.44 -18.86
C VAL A 51 -18.57 5.47 -17.72
N ASN A 52 -19.60 4.63 -17.79
CA ASN A 52 -19.93 3.69 -16.72
C ASN A 52 -18.88 2.58 -16.58
N GLU A 53 -18.36 2.07 -17.70
CA GLU A 53 -17.26 1.10 -17.71
C GLU A 53 -15.99 1.71 -17.10
N THR A 54 -15.60 2.90 -17.54
CA THR A 54 -14.41 3.60 -17.03
C THR A 54 -14.55 3.96 -15.55
N ARG A 55 -15.74 4.37 -15.08
CA ARG A 55 -16.02 4.54 -13.63
C ARG A 55 -15.84 3.24 -12.85
N GLY A 56 -16.20 2.10 -13.44
CA GLY A 56 -15.94 0.79 -12.87
C GLY A 56 -14.44 0.51 -12.70
N VAL A 57 -13.65 0.83 -13.72
CA VAL A 57 -12.18 0.71 -13.71
C VAL A 57 -11.56 1.59 -12.62
N VAL A 58 -11.95 2.87 -12.55
CA VAL A 58 -11.51 3.82 -11.50
C VAL A 58 -11.82 3.27 -10.10
N ARG A 59 -13.05 2.79 -9.87
CA ARG A 59 -13.44 2.20 -8.58
C ARG A 59 -12.58 0.98 -8.24
N ASN A 60 -12.29 0.12 -9.22
CA ASN A 60 -11.45 -1.05 -9.00
C ASN A 60 -10.03 -0.66 -8.61
N TYR A 61 -9.37 0.22 -9.37
CA TYR A 61 -8.01 0.67 -9.04
C TYR A 61 -7.94 1.41 -7.70
N ALA A 62 -8.91 2.26 -7.38
CA ALA A 62 -8.99 2.90 -6.07
C ALA A 62 -9.09 1.86 -4.93
N SER A 63 -9.84 0.78 -5.15
CA SER A 63 -9.99 -0.32 -4.19
C SER A 63 -8.70 -1.12 -4.03
N GLU A 64 -7.98 -1.40 -5.13
CA GLU A 64 -6.67 -2.05 -5.09
C GLU A 64 -5.62 -1.19 -4.35
N VAL A 65 -5.61 0.13 -4.57
CA VAL A 65 -4.75 1.07 -3.83
C VAL A 65 -5.06 1.03 -2.33
N ALA A 66 -6.33 1.10 -1.96
CA ALA A 66 -6.74 1.01 -0.56
C ALA A 66 -6.35 -0.33 0.08
N TYR A 67 -6.48 -1.43 -0.66
CA TYR A 67 -6.03 -2.75 -0.24
C TYR A 67 -4.53 -2.79 0.04
N TYR A 68 -3.69 -2.27 -0.88
CA TYR A 68 -2.24 -2.21 -0.66
C TYR A 68 -1.87 -1.32 0.53
N ASN A 69 -2.55 -0.19 0.72
CA ASN A 69 -2.35 0.64 1.91
C ASN A 69 -2.64 -0.12 3.21
N GLY A 70 -3.70 -0.94 3.24
CA GLY A 70 -4.01 -1.81 4.37
C GLY A 70 -2.87 -2.79 4.68
N LEU A 71 -2.39 -3.51 3.65
CA LEU A 71 -1.26 -4.43 3.80
C LEU A 71 0.03 -3.74 4.25
N ILE A 72 0.33 -2.56 3.71
CA ILE A 72 1.51 -1.77 4.11
C ILE A 72 1.42 -1.37 5.59
N SER A 73 0.23 -0.96 6.05
CA SER A 73 0.00 -0.61 7.45
C SER A 73 0.15 -1.81 8.37
N GLU A 74 -0.38 -2.97 7.99
CA GLU A 74 -0.22 -4.22 8.74
C GLU A 74 1.26 -4.58 8.89
N LYS A 75 2.04 -4.47 7.80
CA LYS A 75 3.48 -4.72 7.82
C LYS A 75 4.23 -3.74 8.71
N ALA A 76 3.82 -2.47 8.75
CA ALA A 76 4.42 -1.47 9.62
C ALA A 76 4.23 -1.82 11.11
N VAL A 77 3.03 -2.24 11.50
CA VAL A 77 2.74 -2.68 12.88
C VAL A 77 3.55 -3.92 13.25
N GLN A 78 3.61 -4.92 12.37
CA GLN A 78 4.43 -6.12 12.60
C GLN A 78 5.92 -5.78 12.76
N MET A 79 6.44 -4.83 11.97
CA MET A 79 7.83 -4.37 12.12
C MET A 79 8.07 -3.65 13.44
N GLU A 80 7.11 -2.86 13.93
CA GLU A 80 7.21 -2.18 15.23
C GLU A 80 7.28 -3.19 16.38
N GLU A 81 6.42 -4.21 16.38
CA GLU A 81 6.46 -5.30 17.36
C GLU A 81 7.79 -6.07 17.32
N LEU A 82 8.33 -6.33 16.12
CA LEU A 82 9.64 -6.98 15.98
C LEU A 82 10.79 -6.10 16.49
N GLN A 83 10.71 -4.79 16.27
CA GLN A 83 11.70 -3.85 16.74
C GLN A 83 11.71 -3.75 18.27
N GLU A 84 10.53 -3.72 18.90
CA GLU A 84 10.41 -3.77 20.36
C GLU A 84 11.02 -5.07 20.93
N ASN A 85 10.70 -6.22 20.33
CA ASN A 85 11.28 -7.50 20.72
C ASN A 85 12.81 -7.53 20.56
N LEU A 86 13.33 -6.89 19.50
CA LEU A 86 14.77 -6.78 19.26
C LEU A 86 15.45 -5.93 20.34
N ASP A 87 14.84 -4.84 20.76
CA ASP A 87 15.37 -3.96 21.78
C ASP A 87 15.36 -4.63 23.17
N ILE A 88 14.29 -5.34 23.53
CA ILE A 88 14.25 -6.20 24.72
C ILE A 88 15.35 -7.28 24.68
N THR A 89 15.58 -7.87 23.51
CA THR A 89 16.62 -8.90 23.34
C THR A 89 18.02 -8.32 23.51
N ARG A 90 18.27 -7.10 23.02
CA ARG A 90 19.53 -6.37 23.23
C ARG A 90 19.77 -6.03 24.70
N GLU A 91 18.74 -5.62 25.43
CA GLU A 91 18.84 -5.37 26.88
C GLU A 91 19.20 -6.65 27.65
N LYS A 92 18.56 -7.78 27.32
CA LYS A 92 18.89 -9.09 27.90
C LYS A 92 20.31 -9.54 27.58
N LEU A 93 20.80 -9.23 26.38
CA LEU A 93 22.17 -9.51 25.98
C LEU A 93 23.14 -8.73 26.86
N GLN A 94 22.95 -7.41 26.97
CA GLN A 94 23.80 -6.55 27.80
C GLN A 94 23.82 -7.03 29.27
N GLN A 95 22.66 -7.33 29.85
CA GLN A 95 22.59 -7.85 31.22
C GLN A 95 23.38 -9.17 31.35
N THR A 96 23.26 -10.07 30.37
CA THR A 96 23.97 -11.36 30.40
C THR A 96 25.48 -11.17 30.25
N GLU A 97 25.94 -10.18 29.48
CA GLU A 97 27.35 -9.81 29.36
C GLU A 97 27.92 -9.23 30.66
N ASP A 98 27.16 -8.40 31.37
CA ASP A 98 27.53 -7.86 32.68
C ASP A 98 27.63 -8.99 33.72
N GLU A 99 26.63 -9.89 33.77
CA GLU A 99 26.65 -11.09 34.62
C GLU A 99 27.87 -11.98 34.32
N LEU A 100 28.25 -12.12 33.04
CA LEU A 100 29.41 -12.91 32.63
C LEU A 100 30.72 -12.32 33.17
N GLU A 101 30.86 -10.99 33.14
CA GLU A 101 32.05 -10.31 33.66
C GLU A 101 32.11 -10.40 35.19
N GLU A 102 30.99 -10.27 35.89
CA GLU A 102 30.94 -10.50 37.35
C GLU A 102 31.39 -11.92 37.71
N VAL A 103 30.86 -12.94 37.02
CA VAL A 103 31.23 -14.35 37.23
C VAL A 103 32.70 -14.59 36.89
N ARG A 104 33.25 -13.91 35.88
CA ARG A 104 34.68 -13.97 35.56
C ARG A 104 35.54 -13.42 36.70
N VAL A 105 35.20 -12.26 37.25
CA VAL A 105 35.91 -11.67 38.40
C VAL A 105 35.82 -12.58 39.63
N GLN A 106 34.64 -13.17 39.89
CA GLN A 106 34.45 -14.13 40.98
C GLN A 106 35.31 -15.40 40.80
N LEU A 107 35.43 -15.90 39.58
CA LEU A 107 36.26 -17.06 39.26
C LEU A 107 37.73 -16.78 39.53
N ASP A 108 38.24 -15.64 39.08
CA ASP A 108 39.64 -15.23 39.28
C ASP A 108 39.94 -15.06 40.77
N LYS A 109 39.05 -14.39 41.51
CA LYS A 109 39.18 -14.22 42.98
C LYS A 109 39.16 -15.55 43.72
N SER A 110 38.24 -16.45 43.38
CA SER A 110 38.13 -17.76 44.03
C SER A 110 39.36 -18.62 43.77
N THR A 111 39.87 -18.57 42.53
CA THR A 111 41.11 -19.26 42.13
C THR A 111 42.33 -18.69 42.86
N GLU A 112 42.43 -17.36 43.01
CA GLU A 112 43.51 -16.72 43.76
C GLU A 112 43.47 -17.09 45.26
N ILE A 113 42.29 -17.10 45.87
CA ILE A 113 42.12 -17.50 47.28
C ILE A 113 42.56 -18.95 47.49
N LEU A 114 42.11 -19.87 46.64
CA LEU A 114 42.54 -21.27 46.70
C LEU A 114 44.07 -21.37 46.55
N ASN A 115 44.65 -20.68 45.56
CA ASN A 115 46.10 -20.68 45.33
C ASN A 115 46.88 -20.14 46.55
N LYS A 116 46.42 -19.05 47.18
CA LYS A 116 47.03 -18.50 48.39
C LYS A 116 46.92 -19.49 49.55
N ARG A 117 45.77 -20.15 49.74
CA ARG A 117 45.58 -21.15 50.80
C ARG A 117 46.47 -22.36 50.60
N VAL A 118 46.48 -22.96 49.41
CA VAL A 118 47.39 -24.06 49.05
C VAL A 118 48.84 -23.62 49.27
N ARG A 119 49.24 -22.45 48.79
CA ARG A 119 50.61 -21.96 48.98
C ARG A 119 50.94 -21.72 50.46
N SER A 120 50.02 -21.18 51.25
CA SER A 120 50.21 -21.00 52.70
C SER A 120 50.35 -22.32 53.46
N ILE A 121 49.66 -23.38 53.00
CA ILE A 121 49.86 -24.75 53.48
C ILE A 121 51.29 -25.23 53.16
N TYR A 122 51.91 -24.80 52.07
CA TYR A 122 53.24 -25.29 51.66
C TYR A 122 54.42 -24.36 51.99
N GLN A 123 54.21 -23.05 52.21
CA GLN A 123 55.28 -22.05 52.14
C GLN A 123 55.38 -21.07 53.33
N VAL A 124 54.65 -21.25 54.44
CA VAL A 124 54.89 -20.37 55.60
C VAL A 124 56.23 -20.73 56.25
N GLY A 125 57.20 -19.80 56.12
CA GLY A 125 58.59 -19.98 56.51
C GLY A 125 58.83 -20.03 58.02
N ASN A 126 59.85 -20.82 58.37
CA ASN A 126 60.37 -21.29 59.67
C ASN A 126 59.72 -22.53 60.29
N VAL A 127 58.48 -22.88 59.95
CA VAL A 127 57.88 -24.17 60.33
C VAL A 127 56.98 -24.64 59.18
N SER A 128 57.26 -25.79 58.58
CA SER A 128 56.43 -26.34 57.49
C SER A 128 55.01 -26.63 58.01
N TYR A 129 53.92 -26.47 57.25
CA TYR A 129 52.60 -26.94 57.73
C TYR A 129 52.57 -28.46 57.92
N LEU A 130 53.45 -29.19 57.21
CA LEU A 130 53.75 -30.59 57.52
C LEU A 130 54.33 -30.73 58.93
N GLU A 131 55.19 -29.80 59.34
CA GLU A 131 55.79 -29.74 60.68
C GLU A 131 54.75 -29.31 61.73
N VAL A 132 53.82 -28.37 61.43
CA VAL A 132 52.67 -28.05 62.30
C VAL A 132 51.67 -29.21 62.43
N LEU A 133 51.51 -30.02 61.37
CA LEU A 133 50.80 -31.29 61.43
C LEU A 133 51.58 -32.28 62.32
N PHE A 134 52.89 -32.43 62.13
CA PHE A 134 53.74 -33.33 62.92
C PHE A 134 54.03 -32.88 64.36
N GLU A 135 53.81 -31.61 64.70
CA GLU A 135 53.90 -31.01 66.04
C GLU A 135 52.58 -31.11 66.83
N ALA A 136 51.58 -31.81 66.27
CA ALA A 136 50.34 -32.12 66.97
C ALA A 136 50.63 -32.79 68.33
N SER A 137 49.93 -32.34 69.38
CA SER A 137 50.17 -32.81 70.76
C SER A 137 49.88 -34.30 70.94
N ASP A 138 49.02 -34.86 70.08
CA ASP A 138 48.68 -36.26 69.98
C ASP A 138 48.14 -36.59 68.57
N PHE A 139 47.90 -37.88 68.32
CA PHE A 139 47.37 -38.36 67.03
C PHE A 139 45.99 -37.79 66.69
N ASN A 140 45.16 -37.48 67.70
CA ASN A 140 43.81 -36.97 67.49
C ASN A 140 43.83 -35.51 67.01
N ASP A 141 44.74 -34.67 67.54
CA ASP A 141 44.98 -33.30 67.06
C ASP A 141 45.47 -33.28 65.61
N PHE A 142 46.38 -34.19 65.22
CA PHE A 142 46.82 -34.33 63.82
C PHE A 142 45.65 -34.62 62.86
N VAL A 143 44.82 -35.62 63.19
CA VAL A 143 43.68 -36.01 62.35
C VAL A 143 42.68 -34.86 62.21
N ASN A 144 42.39 -34.13 63.28
CA ASN A 144 41.47 -32.98 63.24
C ASN A 144 41.98 -31.86 62.34
N ARG A 145 43.28 -31.55 62.37
CA ARG A 145 43.89 -30.52 61.50
C ARG A 145 43.91 -30.94 60.03
N PHE A 146 44.20 -32.20 59.75
CA PHE A 146 44.15 -32.74 58.38
C PHE A 146 42.73 -32.71 57.81
N GLU A 147 41.74 -33.12 58.60
CA GLU A 147 40.32 -33.09 58.20
C GLU A 147 39.84 -31.65 57.96
N LEU A 148 40.24 -30.67 58.79
CA LEU A 148 39.92 -29.26 58.55
C LEU A 148 40.50 -28.76 57.22
N LEU A 149 41.77 -29.07 56.94
CA LEU A 149 42.45 -28.66 55.72
C LEU A 149 41.79 -29.27 54.48
N LYS A 150 41.48 -30.57 54.54
CA LYS A 150 40.74 -31.27 53.50
C LYS A 150 39.40 -30.59 53.24
N ARG A 151 38.64 -30.24 54.28
CA ARG A 151 37.36 -29.52 54.14
C ARG A 151 37.51 -28.16 53.47
N VAL A 152 38.52 -27.36 53.84
CA VAL A 152 38.74 -26.04 53.24
C VAL A 152 39.05 -26.14 51.75
N VAL A 153 39.98 -27.02 51.37
CA VAL A 153 40.35 -27.22 49.94
C VAL A 153 39.17 -27.76 49.14
N GLN A 154 38.39 -28.68 49.72
CA GLN A 154 37.17 -29.23 49.12
C GLN A 154 36.15 -28.12 48.87
N GLN A 155 35.85 -27.28 49.87
CA GLN A 155 34.89 -26.18 49.76
C GLN A 155 35.30 -25.14 48.70
N ASP A 156 36.59 -24.78 48.63
CA ASP A 156 37.08 -23.84 47.63
C ASP A 156 36.99 -24.43 46.22
N SER A 157 37.31 -25.71 46.07
CA SER A 157 37.19 -26.42 44.79
C SER A 157 35.73 -26.52 44.33
N GLU A 158 34.81 -26.79 45.25
CA GLU A 158 33.37 -26.78 45.00
C GLU A 158 32.87 -25.39 44.58
N THR A 159 33.35 -24.33 45.25
CA THR A 159 33.03 -22.94 44.88
C THR A 159 33.50 -22.63 43.47
N ILE A 160 34.74 -22.96 43.12
CA ILE A 160 35.28 -22.76 41.76
C ILE A 160 34.49 -23.56 40.72
N ALA A 161 34.13 -24.81 41.04
CA ALA A 161 33.32 -25.65 40.15
C ALA A 161 31.94 -25.03 39.90
N GLN A 162 31.29 -24.49 40.94
CA GLN A 162 30.01 -23.80 40.82
C GLN A 162 30.13 -22.55 39.93
N VAL A 163 31.11 -21.68 40.19
CA VAL A 163 31.32 -20.46 39.37
C VAL A 163 31.62 -20.80 37.91
N LYS A 164 32.39 -21.87 37.64
CA LYS A 164 32.62 -22.36 36.27
C LYS A 164 31.33 -22.85 35.61
N SER A 165 30.48 -23.57 36.34
CA SER A 165 29.19 -24.03 35.84
C SER A 165 28.27 -22.85 35.52
N ASP A 166 28.24 -21.83 36.38
CA ASP A 166 27.45 -20.62 36.16
C ASP A 166 27.94 -19.85 34.93
N ARG A 167 29.26 -19.73 34.76
CA ARG A 167 29.85 -19.17 33.54
C ARG A 167 29.40 -19.92 32.28
N GLN A 168 29.50 -21.25 32.28
CA GLN A 168 29.10 -22.06 31.12
C GLN A 168 27.61 -21.87 30.78
N ARG A 169 26.75 -21.79 31.79
CA ARG A 169 25.32 -21.53 31.61
C ARG A 169 25.07 -20.13 31.03
N LEU A 170 25.79 -19.11 31.47
CA LEU A 170 25.70 -17.76 30.92
C LEU A 170 26.24 -17.66 29.49
N ASP A 171 27.36 -18.34 29.19
CA ASP A 171 27.91 -18.43 27.83
C ASP A 171 26.89 -19.08 26.87
N GLN A 172 26.21 -20.15 27.29
CA GLN A 172 25.13 -20.78 26.52
C GLN A 172 23.95 -19.83 26.31
N LYS A 173 23.47 -19.20 27.39
CA LYS A 173 22.37 -18.23 27.34
C LYS A 173 22.70 -17.05 26.42
N LYS A 174 23.95 -16.56 26.44
CA LYS A 174 24.43 -15.51 25.54
C LYS A 174 24.32 -15.94 24.08
N ALA A 175 24.82 -17.14 23.74
CA ALA A 175 24.75 -17.66 22.38
C ALA A 175 23.29 -17.80 21.89
N GLU A 176 22.37 -18.27 22.75
CA GLU A 176 20.94 -18.35 22.43
C GLU A 176 20.32 -16.97 22.17
N ILE A 177 20.69 -15.95 22.96
CA ILE A 177 20.20 -14.57 22.78
C ILE A 177 20.76 -13.96 21.49
N GLU A 178 22.03 -14.19 21.16
CA GLU A 178 22.64 -13.74 19.90
C GLU A 178 21.96 -14.36 18.68
N GLU A 179 21.62 -15.65 18.73
CA GLU A 179 20.84 -16.31 17.68
C GLU A 179 19.44 -15.70 17.53
N GLN A 180 18.74 -15.45 18.65
CA GLN A 180 17.44 -14.77 18.64
C GLN A 180 17.53 -13.36 18.05
N GLN A 181 18.56 -12.60 18.41
CA GLN A 181 18.79 -11.25 17.89
C GLN A 181 18.99 -11.26 16.37
N GLN A 182 19.77 -12.22 15.86
CA GLN A 182 20.00 -12.37 14.43
C GLN A 182 18.70 -12.74 13.70
N ALA A 183 17.94 -13.71 14.24
CA ALA A 183 16.67 -14.13 13.66
C ALA A 183 15.64 -12.98 13.59
N LEU A 184 15.56 -12.15 14.64
CA LEU A 184 14.70 -10.96 14.66
C LEU A 184 15.13 -9.93 13.61
N THR A 185 16.44 -9.69 13.48
CA THR A 185 16.99 -8.76 12.48
C THR A 185 16.68 -9.24 11.06
N ASP A 186 16.84 -10.53 10.79
CA ASP A 186 16.52 -11.11 9.48
C ASP A 186 15.03 -11.01 9.17
N LEU A 187 14.16 -11.24 10.16
CA LEU A 187 12.72 -11.11 9.98
C LEU A 187 12.31 -9.66 9.70
N ILE A 188 12.89 -8.67 10.38
CA ILE A 188 12.66 -7.25 10.11
C ILE A 188 13.05 -6.91 8.66
N ASN A 189 14.22 -7.35 8.20
CA ASN A 189 14.69 -7.12 6.84
C ASN A 189 13.75 -7.77 5.79
N GLN A 190 13.23 -8.97 6.08
CA GLN A 190 12.25 -9.63 5.22
C GLN A 190 10.94 -8.85 5.14
N GLN A 191 10.41 -8.37 6.28
CA GLN A 191 9.18 -7.57 6.29
C GLN A 191 9.38 -6.24 5.55
N GLU A 192 10.55 -5.60 5.68
CA GLU A 192 10.87 -4.38 4.95
C GLU A 192 10.91 -4.61 3.43
N ALA A 193 11.52 -5.71 2.98
CA ALA A 193 11.53 -6.08 1.57
C ALA A 193 10.12 -6.29 1.02
N VAL A 194 9.26 -6.98 1.77
CA VAL A 194 7.83 -7.18 1.42
C VAL A 194 7.09 -5.84 1.39
N ARG A 195 7.30 -4.96 2.37
CA ARG A 195 6.67 -3.64 2.42
C ARG A 195 7.07 -2.78 1.22
N ASN A 196 8.34 -2.82 0.82
CA ASN A 196 8.84 -2.10 -0.35
C ASN A 196 8.21 -2.62 -1.65
N GLU A 197 8.04 -3.93 -1.78
CA GLU A 197 7.34 -4.53 -2.93
C GLU A 197 5.85 -4.13 -2.97
N LEU A 198 5.17 -4.11 -1.82
CA LEU A 198 3.79 -3.63 -1.74
C LEU A 198 3.68 -2.14 -2.12
N ASN A 199 4.65 -1.31 -1.72
CA ASN A 199 4.69 0.10 -2.11
C ASN A 199 4.83 0.28 -3.63
N ARG A 200 5.69 -0.50 -4.30
CA ARG A 200 5.81 -0.46 -5.77
C ARG A 200 4.49 -0.81 -6.45
N LYS A 201 3.83 -1.90 -6.02
CA LYS A 201 2.52 -2.30 -6.56
C LYS A 201 1.45 -1.24 -6.34
N LYS A 202 1.44 -0.60 -5.17
CA LYS A 202 0.56 0.53 -4.88
C LYS A 202 0.83 1.70 -5.83
N GLU A 203 2.09 2.06 -6.06
CA GLU A 203 2.47 3.14 -6.98
C GLU A 203 2.06 2.84 -8.42
N GLU A 204 2.27 1.61 -8.89
CA GLU A 204 1.77 1.15 -10.20
C GLU A 204 0.25 1.30 -10.31
N ARG A 205 -0.50 0.91 -9.28
CA ARG A 205 -1.97 1.07 -9.26
C ARG A 205 -2.41 2.52 -9.17
N ASN A 206 -1.70 3.36 -8.42
CA ASN A 206 -1.97 4.80 -8.37
C ASN A 206 -1.76 5.47 -9.72
N ALA A 207 -0.73 5.06 -10.48
CA ALA A 207 -0.51 5.58 -11.82
C ALA A 207 -1.66 5.21 -12.77
N LEU A 208 -2.08 3.94 -12.76
CA LEU A 208 -3.24 3.47 -13.54
C LEU A 208 -4.55 4.14 -13.12
N LEU A 209 -4.74 4.37 -11.82
CA LEU A 209 -5.88 5.12 -11.30
C LEU A 209 -5.91 6.54 -11.86
N SER A 210 -4.79 7.25 -11.79
CA SER A 210 -4.68 8.62 -12.30
C SER A 210 -4.92 8.69 -13.82
N GLU A 211 -4.43 7.72 -14.58
CA GLU A 211 -4.70 7.61 -16.03
C GLU A 211 -6.19 7.37 -16.29
N ALA A 212 -6.82 6.44 -15.56
CA ALA A 212 -8.23 6.13 -15.70
C ALA A 212 -9.14 7.32 -15.31
N GLU A 213 -8.77 8.09 -14.28
CA GLU A 213 -9.46 9.32 -13.89
C GLU A 213 -9.36 10.41 -14.97
N GLY A 214 -8.19 10.54 -15.61
CA GLY A 214 -8.01 11.44 -16.76
C GLY A 214 -8.88 11.05 -17.95
N ASN A 215 -8.86 9.77 -18.34
CA ASN A 215 -9.70 9.26 -19.41
C ASN A 215 -11.19 9.45 -19.10
N LEU A 216 -11.61 9.18 -17.85
CA LEU A 216 -12.98 9.40 -17.44
C LEU A 216 -13.41 10.86 -17.61
N TRP A 217 -12.55 11.80 -17.22
CA TRP A 217 -12.82 13.23 -17.37
C TRP A 217 -13.00 13.63 -18.85
N ASP A 218 -12.14 13.12 -19.74
CA ASP A 218 -12.25 13.39 -21.19
C ASP A 218 -13.55 12.82 -21.78
N ILE A 219 -13.92 11.59 -21.41
CA ILE A 219 -15.15 10.93 -21.90
C ILE A 219 -16.40 11.63 -21.35
N GLU A 220 -16.39 12.04 -20.07
CA GLU A 220 -17.49 12.81 -19.47
C GLU A 220 -17.65 14.18 -20.14
N ALA A 221 -16.55 14.84 -20.52
CA ALA A 221 -16.58 16.09 -21.27
C ALA A 221 -17.18 15.91 -22.68
N GLU A 222 -16.86 14.79 -23.36
CA GLU A 222 -17.47 14.48 -24.66
C GLU A 222 -18.96 14.15 -24.54
N ALA A 223 -19.36 13.40 -23.52
CA ALA A 223 -20.77 13.16 -23.21
C ALA A 223 -21.55 14.48 -23.05
N ALA A 224 -20.99 15.43 -22.29
CA ALA A 224 -21.60 16.74 -22.07
C ALA A 224 -21.73 17.55 -23.38
N ARG A 225 -20.74 17.47 -24.28
CA ARG A 225 -20.82 18.11 -25.61
C ARG A 225 -21.92 17.50 -26.48
N LEU A 226 -22.03 16.17 -26.51
CA LEU A 226 -23.07 15.48 -27.26
C LEU A 226 -24.47 15.78 -26.71
N GLU A 227 -24.62 15.89 -25.38
CA GLU A 227 -25.86 16.34 -24.74
C GLU A 227 -26.23 17.76 -25.17
N GLU A 228 -25.25 18.69 -25.21
CA GLU A 228 -25.51 20.04 -25.69
C GLU A 228 -25.93 20.06 -27.17
N GLN A 229 -25.25 19.28 -28.02
CA GLN A 229 -25.59 19.13 -29.44
C GLN A 229 -27.01 18.57 -29.62
N GLU A 230 -27.39 17.54 -28.85
CA GLU A 230 -28.76 17.00 -28.85
C GLU A 230 -29.78 18.10 -28.54
N GLN A 231 -29.54 18.91 -27.49
CA GLN A 231 -30.42 20.02 -27.11
C GLN A 231 -30.48 21.13 -28.16
N GLN A 232 -29.40 21.37 -28.91
CA GLN A 232 -29.40 22.32 -30.02
C GLN A 232 -30.27 21.80 -31.18
N ILE A 233 -30.10 20.54 -31.58
CA ILE A 233 -30.89 19.91 -32.65
C ILE A 233 -32.38 19.90 -32.29
N LEU A 234 -32.74 19.55 -31.06
CA LEU A 234 -34.13 19.57 -30.58
C LEU A 234 -34.76 20.96 -30.67
N ARG A 235 -34.01 22.01 -30.34
CA ARG A 235 -34.46 23.41 -30.49
C ARG A 235 -34.68 23.79 -31.94
N GLU A 236 -33.83 23.33 -32.86
CA GLU A 236 -33.98 23.56 -34.30
C GLU A 236 -35.21 22.85 -34.87
N ILE A 237 -35.42 21.59 -34.51
CA ILE A 237 -36.62 20.81 -34.89
C ILE A 237 -37.90 21.53 -34.41
N ALA A 238 -37.92 22.04 -33.18
CA ALA A 238 -39.05 22.80 -32.64
C ALA A 238 -39.33 24.11 -33.42
N ARG A 239 -38.28 24.83 -33.83
CA ARG A 239 -38.39 26.03 -34.67
C ARG A 239 -38.93 25.71 -36.06
N GLN A 240 -38.44 24.64 -36.70
CA GLN A 240 -38.94 24.23 -38.01
C GLN A 240 -40.42 23.85 -37.96
N ARG A 241 -40.82 23.05 -36.96
CA ARG A 241 -42.22 22.62 -36.77
C ARG A 241 -43.19 23.76 -36.49
N SER A 242 -42.75 24.82 -35.81
CA SER A 242 -43.57 26.02 -35.57
C SER A 242 -43.67 26.93 -36.81
N SER A 243 -42.60 27.05 -37.61
CA SER A 243 -42.59 27.84 -38.85
C SER A 243 -43.40 27.22 -40.01
N GLY A 244 -43.47 25.89 -40.09
CA GLY A 244 -44.21 25.16 -41.14
C GLY A 244 -45.74 25.14 -40.97
N ARG A 245 -46.28 25.77 -39.91
CA ARG A 245 -47.70 25.69 -39.54
C ARG A 245 -48.47 27.00 -39.67
N CYS A 246 -48.11 27.84 -40.63
CA CYS A 246 -48.94 28.97 -41.08
C CYS A 246 -49.35 28.77 -42.55
N PRO A 247 -50.49 28.12 -42.86
CA PRO A 247 -51.16 28.40 -44.11
C PRO A 247 -51.74 29.82 -44.00
N ALA A 248 -51.01 30.81 -44.52
CA ALA A 248 -51.59 32.09 -44.85
C ALA A 248 -52.47 31.91 -46.10
N THR A 249 -53.56 31.17 -45.99
CA THR A 249 -54.67 31.29 -46.93
C THR A 249 -55.39 32.58 -46.60
N MET A 250 -54.90 33.69 -47.18
CA MET A 250 -55.75 34.84 -47.46
C MET A 250 -56.88 34.34 -48.37
N ILE A 251 -58.00 33.94 -47.78
CA ILE A 251 -59.25 33.78 -48.51
C ILE A 251 -59.72 35.21 -48.78
N SER A 252 -59.31 35.77 -49.92
CA SER A 252 -59.94 36.99 -50.45
C SER A 252 -61.42 36.70 -50.71
N PRO A 253 -62.36 37.49 -50.17
CA PRO A 253 -63.78 37.24 -50.34
C PRO A 253 -64.18 37.42 -51.82
N PRO A 254 -65.06 36.57 -52.37
CA PRO A 254 -65.56 36.76 -53.72
C PRO A 254 -66.41 38.04 -53.74
N TYR A 255 -66.08 38.95 -54.65
CA TYR A 255 -66.96 40.06 -55.02
C TYR A 255 -68.26 39.47 -55.60
N LEU A 256 -69.32 39.46 -54.80
CA LEU A 256 -70.69 39.41 -55.30
C LEU A 256 -71.39 40.70 -54.90
N ALA A 257 -71.86 41.40 -55.91
CA ALA A 257 -72.61 42.63 -55.80
C ALA A 257 -73.89 42.41 -54.99
N GLY A 258 -74.07 43.25 -53.95
CA GLY A 258 -75.34 43.52 -53.31
C GLY A 258 -75.82 42.45 -52.32
N VAL A 259 -75.60 42.67 -51.03
CA VAL A 259 -76.65 42.94 -50.01
C VAL A 259 -75.95 43.08 -48.65
N ASN A 260 -76.42 44.09 -47.92
CA ASN A 260 -75.89 44.66 -46.70
C ASN A 260 -76.03 43.72 -45.48
N THR A 261 -74.93 43.35 -44.78
CA THR A 261 -74.90 43.18 -43.31
C THR A 261 -73.45 43.22 -42.76
N LEU A 262 -73.29 43.94 -41.64
CA LEU A 262 -72.06 44.08 -40.86
C LEU A 262 -71.83 42.85 -39.97
N SER A 263 -70.62 42.27 -39.98
CA SER A 263 -70.11 41.53 -38.82
C SER A 263 -68.57 41.52 -38.78
N TRP A 264 -68.02 41.99 -37.66
CA TRP A 264 -66.60 41.96 -37.34
C TRP A 264 -66.18 40.55 -36.91
N GLY A 265 -65.25 39.92 -37.63
CA GLY A 265 -64.65 38.65 -37.25
C GLY A 265 -63.24 38.85 -36.68
N GLN A 266 -63.11 38.78 -35.36
CA GLN A 266 -61.82 38.66 -34.67
C GLN A 266 -61.19 37.30 -35.02
N ALA A 267 -59.99 37.31 -35.61
CA ALA A 267 -59.18 36.11 -35.72
C ALA A 267 -58.39 35.92 -34.42
N ALA A 268 -58.88 35.03 -33.56
CA ALA A 268 -58.14 34.54 -32.41
C ALA A 268 -57.19 33.41 -32.85
N CYS A 269 -55.89 33.61 -32.71
CA CYS A 269 -54.91 32.53 -32.74
C CYS A 269 -54.91 31.86 -31.35
N THR A 270 -55.43 30.64 -31.25
CA THR A 270 -55.26 29.80 -30.05
C THR A 270 -54.02 28.93 -30.23
N THR A 271 -52.98 29.22 -29.45
CA THR A 271 -51.82 28.35 -29.22
C THR A 271 -52.24 27.15 -28.36
N GLY A 272 -51.93 25.95 -28.84
CA GLY A 272 -51.92 24.70 -28.08
C GLY A 272 -50.54 24.08 -28.18
#